data_AF-A0A937ENU4-F1
#
_entry.id   AF-A0A937ENU4-F1
#
_cell.length_a   1.000
_cell.length_b   1.000
_cell.length_c   1.000
_cell.angle_alpha   90.00
_cell.angle_beta   90.00
_cell.angle_gamma   90.00
#
_symmetry.space_group_name_H-M   'P 1'
#
loop_
_entity.id
_entity.type
_entity.pdbx_description
1 polymer ?
#
loop_
_entity_poly.entity_id
_entity_poly.type
_entity_poly.pdbx_seq_one_letter_code
_entity_poly.pdbx_strand_id
1 'polypeptide(L)'
;MPARTRPRLDEDEERVTRAQRLLIGLGAALVATPFDTTTHDRLRHFLADDAPQVLESLEVLRRRPEAELRTRIAELAGHNLLPTGGAA
;
A
#
# COMPACT_ATOMS: atom_id res chain seq x y z
N MET A 1 -10.47 -28.27 -10.43
CA MET A 1 -10.30 -26.80 -10.52
C MET A 1 -9.09 -26.43 -9.69
N PRO A 2 -7.92 -26.10 -10.29
CA PRO A 2 -6.77 -25.70 -9.49
C PRO A 2 -7.07 -24.35 -8.81
N ALA A 3 -6.79 -24.27 -7.51
CA ALA A 3 -6.97 -23.05 -6.73
C ALA A 3 -6.03 -21.96 -7.28
N ARG A 4 -6.59 -20.84 -7.76
CA ARG A 4 -5.81 -19.64 -8.09
C ARG A 4 -5.13 -19.15 -6.81
N THR A 5 -3.83 -19.37 -6.68
CA THR A 5 -3.03 -18.81 -5.59
C THR A 5 -3.00 -17.31 -5.79
N ARG A 6 -3.57 -16.55 -4.85
CA ARG A 6 -3.55 -15.08 -4.91
C ARG A 6 -2.08 -14.63 -4.85
N PRO A 7 -1.60 -13.84 -5.82
CA PRO A 7 -0.21 -13.39 -5.77
C PRO A 7 0.01 -12.55 -4.52
N ARG A 8 1.16 -12.75 -3.89
CA ARG A 8 1.55 -12.05 -2.66
C ARG A 8 2.15 -10.70 -3.02
N LEU A 9 1.85 -9.72 -2.18
CA LEU A 9 2.57 -8.45 -2.18
C LEU A 9 4.04 -8.72 -1.86
N ASP A 10 4.92 -7.94 -2.47
CA ASP A 10 6.30 -7.88 -2.00
C ASP A 10 6.40 -7.07 -0.70
N GLU A 11 7.59 -7.04 -0.11
CA GLU A 11 7.83 -6.45 1.20
C GLU A 11 7.52 -4.94 1.23
N ASP A 12 7.89 -4.21 0.19
CA ASP A 12 7.65 -2.76 0.10
C ASP A 12 6.16 -2.48 -0.14
N GLU A 13 5.53 -3.24 -1.05
CA GLU A 13 4.10 -3.18 -1.31
C GLU A 13 3.27 -3.49 -0.05
N GLU A 14 3.67 -4.50 0.72
CA GLU A 14 3.03 -4.88 1.97
C GLU A 14 3.20 -3.79 3.04
N ARG A 15 4.43 -3.28 3.21
CA ARG A 15 4.73 -2.24 4.20
C ARG A 15 3.90 -0.98 3.94
N VAL A 16 3.84 -0.53 2.70
CA VAL A 16 3.03 0.64 2.29
C VAL A 16 1.54 0.37 2.48
N THR A 17 1.04 -0.80 2.06
CA THR A 17 -0.38 -1.14 2.20
C THR A 17 -0.80 -1.21 3.68
N ARG A 18 0.05 -1.78 4.54
CA ARG A 18 -0.19 -1.87 5.98
C ARG A 18 -0.23 -0.48 6.62
N ALA A 19 0.74 0.38 6.29
CA ALA A 19 0.81 1.75 6.78
C ALA A 19 -0.41 2.56 6.35
N GLN A 20 -0.84 2.45 5.09
CA GLN A 20 -2.04 3.13 4.60
C GLN A 20 -3.29 2.74 5.39
N ARG A 21 -3.52 1.44 5.63
CA ARG A 21 -4.68 0.96 6.40
C ARG A 21 -4.66 1.47 7.83
N LEU A 22 -3.49 1.45 8.47
CA LEU A 22 -3.32 1.96 9.83
C LEU A 22 -3.62 3.47 9.89
N LEU A 23 -3.08 4.25 8.97
CA LEU A 23 -3.30 5.70 8.90
C LEU A 23 -4.76 6.07 8.65
N ILE A 24 -5.47 5.32 7.79
CA ILE A 24 -6.92 5.49 7.60
C ILE A 24 -7.67 5.26 8.92
N GLY A 25 -7.32 4.19 9.65
CA GLY A 25 -7.91 3.89 10.95
C GLY A 25 -7.66 4.98 11.99
N LEU A 26 -6.43 5.47 12.08
CA LEU A 26 -6.09 6.58 12.98
C LEU A 26 -6.80 7.87 12.59
N GLY A 27 -6.88 8.19 11.31
CA GLY A 27 -7.60 9.36 10.81
C GLY A 27 -9.08 9.32 11.17
N ALA A 28 -9.73 8.17 10.99
CA ALA A 28 -11.11 7.98 11.40
C ALA A 28 -11.30 8.13 12.92
N ALA A 29 -10.39 7.58 13.72
CA ALA A 29 -10.43 7.70 15.18
C ALA A 29 -10.24 9.15 15.66
N LEU A 30 -9.36 9.92 15.02
CA LEU A 30 -9.17 11.35 15.34
C LEU A 30 -10.41 12.19 15.06
N VAL A 31 -11.20 11.85 14.04
CA VAL A 31 -12.47 12.54 13.76
C VAL A 31 -13.55 12.14 14.76
N ALA A 32 -13.65 10.85 15.09
CA ALA A 32 -14.68 10.34 15.98
C ALA A 32 -14.45 10.71 17.46
N THR A 33 -13.19 10.66 17.92
CA THR A 33 -12.78 10.87 19.30
C THR A 33 -11.50 11.73 19.35
N PRO A 34 -11.59 13.04 19.07
CA PRO A 34 -10.42 13.89 18.81
C PRO A 34 -9.48 14.08 20.00
N PHE A 35 -9.95 13.84 21.22
CA PHE A 35 -9.15 13.98 22.44
C PHE A 35 -8.73 12.64 23.05
N ASP A 36 -8.95 11.51 22.35
CA ASP A 36 -8.44 10.22 22.81
C ASP A 36 -6.91 10.17 22.71
N THR A 37 -6.26 10.24 23.88
CA THR A 37 -4.80 10.24 23.99
C THR A 37 -4.18 8.96 23.43
N THR A 38 -4.89 7.84 23.48
CA THR A 38 -4.39 6.57 22.93
C THR A 38 -4.19 6.65 21.42
N THR A 39 -5.12 7.29 20.71
CA THR A 39 -5.03 7.51 19.27
C THR A 39 -3.85 8.43 18.94
N HIS A 40 -3.66 9.51 19.71
CA HIS A 40 -2.52 10.41 19.56
C HIS A 40 -1.18 9.73 19.80
N ASP A 41 -1.08 8.86 20.82
CA ASP A 41 0.14 8.13 21.13
C ASP A 41 0.50 7.13 20.02
N ARG A 42 -0.50 6.43 19.47
CA ARG A 42 -0.30 5.53 18.32
C ARG A 42 0.14 6.29 17.07
N LEU A 43 -0.45 7.46 16.81
CA LEU A 43 -0.01 8.30 15.70
C LEU A 43 1.44 8.77 15.90
N ARG A 44 1.79 9.20 17.11
CA ARG A 44 3.16 9.63 17.41
C ARG A 44 4.17 8.50 17.22
N HIS A 45 3.85 7.30 17.70
CA HIS A 45 4.69 6.12 17.51
C HIS A 45 4.88 5.80 16.03
N PHE A 46 3.80 5.76 15.26
CA PHE A 46 3.88 5.55 13.81
C PHE A 46 4.79 6.58 13.13
N LEU A 47 4.63 7.87 13.46
CA LEU A 47 5.44 8.94 12.86
C LEU A 47 6.91 8.86 13.25
N ALA A 48 7.22 8.42 14.46
CA ALA A 48 8.59 8.32 14.95
C ALA A 48 9.32 7.08 14.41
N ASP A 49 8.65 5.93 14.43
CA ASP A 49 9.32 4.63 14.30
C ASP A 49 9.04 3.95 12.95
N ASP A 50 7.80 4.04 12.44
CA ASP A 50 7.38 3.32 11.23
C ASP A 50 7.51 4.18 9.96
N ALA A 51 7.16 5.47 10.05
CA ALA A 51 7.05 6.36 8.90
C ALA A 51 8.35 6.45 8.05
N PRO A 52 9.56 6.50 8.63
CA PRO A 52 10.79 6.55 7.83
C PRO A 52 10.94 5.36 6.87
N GLN A 53 10.69 4.14 7.35
CA GLN A 53 10.80 2.92 6.53
C GLN A 53 9.68 2.83 5.48
N VAL A 54 8.49 3.30 5.81
CA VAL A 54 7.37 3.38 4.86
C VAL A 54 7.69 4.35 3.73
N LEU A 55 8.27 5.51 4.06
CA LEU A 55 8.69 6.50 3.06
C LEU A 55 9.82 5.96 2.16
N GLU A 56 10.78 5.25 2.72
CA GLU A 56 11.83 4.57 1.94
C GLU A 56 11.22 3.55 0.97
N SER A 57 10.27 2.74 1.44
CA SER A 57 9.57 1.77 0.60
C SER A 57 8.78 2.45 -0.52
N LEU A 58 8.10 3.56 -0.22
CA LEU A 58 7.42 4.36 -1.23
C LEU A 58 8.39 4.87 -2.30
N GLU A 59 9.57 5.35 -1.91
CA GLU A 59 10.59 5.79 -2.87
C GLU A 59 11.11 4.64 -3.74
N VAL A 60 11.29 3.44 -3.17
CA VAL A 60 11.63 2.24 -3.95
C VAL A 60 10.54 1.94 -4.97
N LEU A 61 9.28 1.89 -4.55
CA LEU A 61 8.14 1.61 -5.43
C LEU A 61 8.00 2.68 -6.53
N ARG A 62 8.21 3.96 -6.20
CA ARG A 62 8.15 5.07 -7.16
C ARG A 62 9.25 5.02 -8.23
N ARG A 63 10.39 4.41 -7.93
CA ARG A 63 11.51 4.25 -8.87
C ARG A 63 11.35 3.05 -9.78
N ARG A 64 10.38 2.16 -9.53
CA ARG A 64 10.15 0.99 -10.39
C ARG A 64 9.74 1.43 -11.80
N PRO A 65 10.30 0.80 -12.85
CA PRO A 65 9.87 1.05 -14.21
C PRO A 65 8.38 0.80 -14.40
N GLU A 66 7.73 1.62 -15.23
CA GLU A 66 6.29 1.51 -15.50
C GLU A 66 5.90 0.13 -16.04
N ALA A 67 6.75 -0.50 -16.86
CA ALA A 67 6.53 -1.85 -17.37
C ALA A 67 6.45 -2.90 -16.25
N GLU A 68 7.30 -2.77 -15.24
CA GLU A 68 7.31 -3.66 -14.07
C GLU A 68 6.05 -3.44 -13.22
N LEU A 69 5.68 -2.18 -12.97
CA LEU A 69 4.46 -1.84 -12.23
C LEU A 69 3.20 -2.39 -12.92
N ARG A 70 3.10 -2.28 -14.25
CA ARG A 70 2.00 -2.86 -15.02
C ARG A 70 1.94 -4.38 -14.85
N THR A 71 3.06 -5.07 -14.95
CA THR A 71 3.11 -6.53 -14.71
C THR A 71 2.67 -6.87 -13.29
N ARG A 72 3.17 -6.17 -12.26
CA ARG A 72 2.76 -6.39 -10.87
C ARG A 72 1.27 -6.16 -10.65
N ILE A 73 0.71 -5.09 -11.23
CA ILE A 73 -0.74 -4.82 -11.17
C ILE A 73 -1.53 -5.95 -11.87
N ALA A 74 -1.08 -6.40 -13.04
CA ALA A 74 -1.73 -7.50 -13.77
C ALA A 74 -1.78 -8.80 -12.94
N GLU A 75 -0.64 -9.15 -12.32
CA GLU A 75 -0.54 -10.28 -11.40
C GLU A 75 -1.53 -10.12 -10.24
N LEU A 76 -1.48 -9.01 -9.52
CA LEU A 76 -2.30 -8.74 -8.33
C LEU A 76 -3.80 -8.66 -8.63
N ALA A 77 -4.18 -8.06 -9.75
CA ALA A 77 -5.57 -7.93 -10.19
C ALA A 77 -6.12 -9.25 -10.79
N GLY A 78 -5.27 -10.25 -11.06
CA GLY A 78 -5.67 -11.52 -11.64
C GLY A 78 -6.14 -11.41 -13.10
N HIS A 79 -5.77 -10.33 -13.79
CA HIS A 79 -6.06 -10.09 -15.19
C HIS A 79 -4.75 -9.86 -15.93
N ASN A 80 -4.52 -10.58 -17.04
CA ASN A 80 -3.66 -10.05 -18.09
C ASN A 80 -4.23 -8.67 -18.43
N LEU A 81 -3.56 -7.59 -18.00
CA LEU A 81 -3.89 -6.25 -18.47
C LEU A 81 -3.82 -6.36 -19.99
N LEU A 82 -4.99 -6.34 -20.64
CA LEU A 82 -5.05 -6.37 -22.09
C LEU A 82 -4.07 -5.30 -22.58
N PRO A 83 -3.16 -5.64 -23.53
CA PRO A 83 -2.35 -4.60 -24.14
C PRO A 83 -3.34 -3.55 -24.60
N THR A 84 -3.09 -2.29 -24.24
CA THR A 84 -3.93 -1.18 -24.68
C THR A 84 -3.89 -1.20 -26.20
N GLY A 85 -4.87 -1.89 -26.77
CA GLY A 85 -4.98 -2.16 -28.18
C GLY A 85 -5.29 -0.84 -28.85
N GLY A 86 -4.49 -0.53 -29.87
CA GLY A 86 -4.67 0.66 -30.68
C GLY A 86 -6.09 0.77 -31.23
N ALA A 87 -6.54 2.00 -31.31
CA ALA A 87 -7.49 2.50 -32.28
C ALA A 87 -6.99 3.93 -32.56
N ALA A 88 -6.29 4.12 -33.68
CA ALA A 88 -6.82 4.41 -35.02
C ALA A 88 -7.21 5.89 -35.15
#